data_AF-A0A838TJI9-F1
#
_entry.id   AF-A0A838TJI9-F1
#
_cell.length_a   1.000
_cell.length_b   1.000
_cell.length_c   1.000
_cell.angle_alpha   90.00
_cell.angle_beta   90.00
_cell.angle_gamma   90.00
#
_symmetry.space_group_name_H-M   'P 1'
#
loop_
_entity.id
_entity.type
_entity.pdbx_description
1 polymer ?
#
loop_
_entity_poly.entity_id
_entity_poly.type
_entity_poly.pdbx_seq_one_letter_code
_entity_poly.pdbx_strand_id
1 'polypeptide(L)'
;SNDAYANSVYVSGTDVYVAGYEKSGTKYVAKVWKNGVATSLTNGSNDAGANSVYVSGTDVYVAGNEISGTKSVAKVWKNGVATSLSNDARANSVYVSDTDVYVAGDEYNGTKSVAKFWKNGVATSLTNGSNDAFAYSIFVY
;
A
#
# COMPACT_ATOMS: atom_id res chain seq x y z
N SER A 1 -20.78 13.60 5.10
CA SER A 1 -20.52 12.36 4.34
C SER A 1 -19.37 11.63 5.00
N ASN A 2 -19.57 10.37 5.39
CA ASN A 2 -18.49 9.50 5.87
C ASN A 2 -18.10 8.60 4.70
N ASP A 3 -17.21 9.10 3.85
CA ASP A 3 -16.77 8.35 2.68
C ASP A 3 -15.82 7.24 3.13
N ALA A 4 -16.09 5.99 2.73
CA ALA A 4 -15.21 4.85 2.97
C ALA A 4 -15.09 4.05 1.68
N TYR A 5 -13.89 3.56 1.39
CA TYR A 5 -13.58 2.79 0.19
C TYR A 5 -12.81 1.53 0.58
N ALA A 6 -13.21 0.41 -0.01
CA ALA A 6 -12.50 -0.86 0.06
C ALA A 6 -11.81 -1.10 -1.29
N ASN A 7 -10.49 -1.29 -1.26
CA ASN A 7 -9.66 -1.43 -2.46
C ASN A 7 -9.18 -2.86 -2.70
N SER A 8 -9.08 -3.67 -1.65
CA SER A 8 -8.57 -5.04 -1.74
C SER A 8 -9.18 -5.92 -0.65
N VAL A 9 -9.37 -7.20 -0.98
CA VAL A 9 -9.85 -8.23 -0.07
C VAL A 9 -8.93 -9.44 -0.13
N TYR A 10 -8.69 -10.07 1.01
CA TYR A 10 -7.96 -11.33 1.15
C TYR A 10 -8.67 -12.22 2.17
N VAL A 11 -8.78 -13.52 1.87
CA VAL A 11 -9.41 -14.51 2.77
C VAL A 11 -8.34 -15.49 3.25
N SER A 12 -8.20 -15.63 4.57
CA SER A 12 -7.29 -16.59 5.20
C SER A 12 -8.08 -17.45 6.19
N GLY A 13 -8.32 -18.71 5.82
CA GLY A 13 -9.22 -19.59 6.59
C GLY A 13 -10.63 -19.00 6.67
N THR A 14 -11.08 -18.68 7.89
CA THR A 14 -12.39 -18.05 8.15
C THR A 14 -12.33 -16.52 8.23
N ASP A 15 -11.13 -15.94 8.20
CA ASP A 15 -10.94 -14.51 8.38
C ASP A 15 -10.90 -13.78 7.03
N VAL A 16 -11.69 -12.70 6.93
CA VAL A 16 -11.71 -11.80 5.78
C VAL A 16 -11.02 -10.50 6.14
N TYR A 17 -9.99 -10.16 5.37
CA TYR A 17 -9.21 -8.95 5.49
C TYR A 17 -9.54 -8.02 4.33
N VAL A 18 -9.78 -6.75 4.63
CA VAL A 18 -10.05 -5.71 3.62
C VAL A 18 -9.09 -4.56 3.85
N ALA A 19 -8.46 -4.06 2.79
CA ALA A 19 -7.66 -2.82 2.82
C ALA A 19 -8.39 -1.69 2.10
N GLY A 20 -8.23 -0.47 2.60
CA GLY A 20 -8.87 0.71 2.05
C GLY A 20 -8.64 1.95 2.90
N TYR A 21 -9.60 2.86 2.89
CA TYR A 21 -9.55 4.08 3.69
C TYR A 21 -10.93 4.59 4.07
N GLU A 22 -10.96 5.40 5.13
CA GLU A 22 -12.17 6.06 5.61
C GLU A 22 -11.88 7.54 5.90
N LYS A 23 -12.83 8.41 5.59
CA LYS A 23 -12.76 9.83 5.92
C LYS A 23 -12.95 10.05 7.42
N SER A 24 -11.95 10.63 8.07
CA SER A 24 -11.97 11.07 9.47
C SER A 24 -11.73 12.58 9.53
N GLY A 25 -12.79 13.35 9.80
CA GLY A 25 -12.74 14.81 9.73
C GLY A 25 -12.47 15.30 8.29
N THR A 26 -11.32 15.96 8.09
CA THR A 26 -10.89 16.45 6.77
C THR A 26 -9.89 15.54 6.07
N LYS A 27 -9.51 14.42 6.69
CA LYS A 27 -8.45 13.53 6.22
C LYS A 27 -8.96 12.14 5.89
N TYR A 28 -8.37 11.50 4.89
CA TYR A 28 -8.53 10.06 4.66
C TYR A 28 -7.53 9.27 5.49
N VAL A 29 -8.01 8.29 6.25
CA VAL A 29 -7.21 7.41 7.10
C VAL A 29 -7.13 6.05 6.44
N ALA A 30 -5.91 5.57 6.19
CA ALA A 30 -5.71 4.22 5.69
C ALA A 30 -6.14 3.21 6.75
N LYS A 31 -6.90 2.19 6.36
CA LYS A 31 -7.45 1.18 7.27
C LYS A 31 -7.29 -0.23 6.72
N VAL A 32 -7.22 -1.16 7.65
CA VAL A 32 -7.45 -2.58 7.40
C VAL A 32 -8.63 -3.04 8.26
N TRP A 33 -9.57 -3.77 7.68
CA TRP A 33 -10.67 -4.39 8.40
C TRP A 33 -10.45 -5.89 8.46
N LYS A 34 -10.64 -6.49 9.63
CA LYS A 34 -10.70 -7.95 9.83
C LYS A 34 -12.08 -8.32 10.30
N ASN A 35 -12.84 -9.09 9.52
CA ASN A 35 -14.23 -9.49 9.84
C ASN A 35 -15.11 -8.29 10.24
N GLY A 36 -14.98 -7.17 9.52
CA GLY A 36 -15.72 -5.93 9.79
C GLY A 36 -15.13 -5.04 10.89
N VAL A 37 -14.15 -5.51 11.67
CA VAL A 37 -13.48 -4.71 12.70
C VAL A 37 -12.35 -3.90 12.08
N ALA A 38 -12.49 -2.57 12.12
CA ALA A 38 -11.53 -1.62 11.55
C ALA A 38 -10.31 -1.39 12.45
N THR A 39 -9.12 -1.36 11.84
CA THR A 39 -7.87 -0.90 12.46
C THR A 39 -7.27 0.21 11.60
N SER A 40 -6.96 1.36 12.21
CA SER A 40 -6.29 2.47 11.54
C SER A 40 -4.81 2.15 11.33
N LEU A 41 -4.32 2.33 10.10
CA LEU A 41 -2.90 2.17 9.73
C LEU A 41 -2.14 3.51 9.78
N THR A 42 -2.87 4.62 9.80
CA THR A 42 -2.33 5.98 10.00
C THR A 42 -3.08 6.70 11.11
N ASN A 43 -2.46 7.76 11.64
CA ASN A 43 -3.00 8.55 12.75
C ASN A 43 -4.00 9.63 12.30
N GLY A 44 -4.24 9.77 10.99
CA GLY A 44 -5.13 10.78 10.42
C GLY A 44 -4.57 12.21 10.40
N SER A 45 -3.27 12.41 10.61
CA SER A 45 -2.64 13.73 10.42
C SER A 45 -2.55 14.10 8.94
N ASN A 46 -2.41 13.11 8.05
CA ASN A 46 -2.37 13.29 6.61
C ASN A 46 -3.35 12.37 5.89
N ASP A 47 -3.62 12.68 4.63
CA ASP A 47 -4.39 11.81 3.75
C ASP A 47 -3.60 10.54 3.44
N ALA A 48 -4.22 9.39 3.59
CA ALA A 48 -3.62 8.09 3.36
C ALA A 48 -4.62 7.09 2.79
N GLY A 49 -4.11 6.14 2.01
CA GLY A 49 -4.88 5.05 1.44
C GLY A 49 -4.13 3.73 1.54
N ALA A 50 -4.87 2.66 1.88
CA ALA A 50 -4.40 1.29 1.69
C ALA A 50 -4.99 0.72 0.38
N ASN A 51 -4.13 0.15 -0.46
CA ASN A 51 -4.46 -0.27 -1.82
C ASN A 51 -4.53 -1.80 -1.95
N SER A 52 -3.73 -2.53 -1.18
CA SER A 52 -3.63 -3.98 -1.28
C SER A 52 -3.38 -4.62 0.09
N VAL A 53 -4.01 -5.76 0.35
CA VAL A 53 -3.75 -6.60 1.53
C VAL A 53 -3.34 -8.01 1.12
N TYR A 54 -2.37 -8.57 1.82
CA TYR A 54 -1.94 -9.95 1.71
C TYR A 54 -1.67 -10.52 3.11
N VAL A 55 -2.06 -11.78 3.34
CA VAL A 55 -1.84 -12.46 4.62
C VAL A 55 -0.90 -13.64 4.42
N SER A 56 0.17 -13.69 5.21
CA SER A 56 1.12 -14.82 5.24
C SER A 56 1.22 -15.36 6.65
N GLY A 57 0.64 -16.55 6.89
CA GLY A 57 0.49 -17.10 8.22
C GLY A 57 -0.32 -16.15 9.13
N THR A 58 0.32 -15.64 10.18
CA THR A 58 -0.28 -14.68 11.12
C THR A 58 -0.03 -13.23 10.74
N ASP A 59 0.85 -12.96 9.79
CA ASP A 59 1.25 -11.61 9.42
C ASP A 59 0.35 -11.03 8.33
N VAL A 60 -0.14 -9.82 8.57
CA VAL A 60 -0.95 -9.04 7.63
C VAL A 60 -0.07 -7.94 7.03
N TYR A 61 0.09 -7.98 5.72
CA TYR A 61 0.83 -7.00 4.95
C TYR A 61 -0.14 -6.14 4.16
N VAL A 62 0.03 -4.83 4.25
CA VAL A 62 -0.79 -3.86 3.51
C VAL A 62 0.14 -2.93 2.74
N ALA A 63 -0.12 -2.75 1.45
CA ALA A 63 0.56 -1.73 0.64
C ALA A 63 -0.35 -0.54 0.40
N GLY A 64 0.24 0.65 0.37
CA GLY A 64 -0.48 1.89 0.10
C GLY A 64 0.43 3.11 0.24
N ASN A 65 -0.17 4.25 0.54
CA ASN A 65 0.58 5.50 0.63
C ASN A 65 -0.02 6.48 1.64
N GLU A 66 0.80 7.42 2.10
CA GLU A 66 0.41 8.56 2.93
C GLU A 66 1.02 9.83 2.34
N ILE A 67 0.24 10.90 2.30
CA ILE A 67 0.71 12.21 1.81
C ILE A 67 1.60 12.86 2.87
N SER A 68 2.81 13.26 2.48
CA SER A 68 3.72 14.06 3.30
C SER A 68 4.02 15.37 2.57
N GLY A 69 3.47 16.47 3.06
CA GLY A 69 3.50 17.76 2.37
C GLY A 69 2.72 17.69 1.06
N THR A 70 3.42 17.83 -0.08
CA THR A 70 2.84 17.73 -1.44
C THR A 70 3.08 16.39 -2.11
N LYS A 71 3.79 15.47 -1.45
CA LYS A 71 4.24 14.21 -2.05
C LYS A 71 3.55 13.01 -1.42
N SER A 72 3.30 12.00 -2.23
CA SER A 72 2.87 10.68 -1.74
C SER A 72 4.08 9.88 -1.27
N VAL A 73 4.02 9.26 -0.10
CA VAL A 73 5.07 8.34 0.39
C VAL A 73 4.52 6.92 0.33
N ALA A 74 5.11 6.09 -0.53
CA ALA A 74 4.76 4.68 -0.62
C ALA A 74 5.14 3.97 0.69
N LYS A 75 4.24 3.15 1.23
CA LYS A 75 4.41 2.45 2.50
C LYS A 75 3.95 1.00 2.38
N VAL A 76 4.58 0.15 3.19
CA VAL A 76 4.06 -1.16 3.57
C VAL A 76 3.80 -1.18 5.07
N TRP A 77 2.65 -1.66 5.50
CA TRP A 77 2.34 -1.91 6.90
C TRP A 77 2.38 -3.42 7.15
N LYS A 78 3.17 -3.84 8.13
CA LYS A 78 3.15 -5.21 8.66
C LYS A 78 2.52 -5.17 10.04
N ASN A 79 1.36 -5.80 10.20
CA ASN A 79 0.59 -5.81 11.47
C ASN A 79 0.40 -4.39 12.05
N GLY A 80 0.10 -3.41 11.19
CA GLY A 80 -0.07 -2.01 11.57
C GLY A 80 1.21 -1.18 11.69
N VAL A 81 2.39 -1.80 11.69
CA VAL A 81 3.68 -1.09 11.75
C VAL A 81 4.11 -0.66 10.35
N ALA A 82 4.22 0.64 10.13
CA ALA A 82 4.57 1.23 8.84
C ALA A 82 6.07 1.19 8.54
N THR A 83 6.44 0.84 7.32
CA THR A 83 7.76 1.04 6.73
C THR A 83 7.61 1.85 5.45
N SER A 84 8.34 2.95 5.31
CA SER A 84 8.36 3.76 4.08
C SER A 84 9.26 3.10 3.03
N LEU A 85 8.80 3.06 1.78
CA LEU A 85 9.51 2.47 0.64
C LEU A 85 10.25 3.54 -0.18
N SER A 86 9.52 4.55 -0.64
CA SER A 86 10.03 5.66 -1.45
C SER A 86 9.19 6.92 -1.20
N ASN A 87 9.81 8.09 -1.38
CA ASN A 87 9.10 9.37 -1.46
C ASN A 87 8.62 9.63 -2.90
N ASP A 88 7.56 10.43 -3.04
CA ASP A 88 6.93 10.72 -4.33
C ASP A 88 6.50 9.45 -5.09
N ALA A 89 5.92 8.50 -4.35
CA ALA A 89 5.64 7.16 -4.82
C ALA A 89 4.28 6.64 -4.34
N ARG A 90 3.79 5.61 -5.03
CA ARG A 90 2.59 4.84 -4.68
C ARG A 90 2.94 3.36 -4.62
N ALA A 91 2.41 2.67 -3.62
CA ALA A 91 2.42 1.22 -3.56
C ALA A 91 1.01 0.71 -3.87
N ASN A 92 0.89 -0.07 -4.94
CA ASN A 92 -0.40 -0.48 -5.51
C ASN A 92 -0.75 -1.94 -5.15
N SER A 93 0.25 -2.81 -5.00
CA SER A 93 0.05 -4.23 -4.72
C SER A 93 1.14 -4.78 -3.81
N VAL A 94 0.80 -5.69 -2.90
CA VAL A 94 1.74 -6.44 -2.07
C VAL A 94 1.54 -7.94 -2.24
N TYR A 95 2.64 -8.68 -2.27
CA TYR A 95 2.66 -10.14 -2.25
C TYR A 95 3.82 -10.61 -1.36
N VAL A 96 3.64 -11.72 -0.64
CA VAL A 96 4.69 -12.31 0.19
C VAL A 96 4.96 -13.73 -0.28
N SER A 97 6.23 -14.02 -0.56
CA SER A 97 6.73 -15.34 -0.91
C SER A 97 7.82 -15.70 0.08
N ASP A 98 7.59 -16.76 0.88
CA ASP A 98 8.44 -17.14 2.02
C ASP A 98 8.73 -15.94 2.94
N THR A 99 9.99 -15.48 2.97
CA THR A 99 10.43 -14.34 3.78
C THR A 99 10.44 -13.01 3.02
N ASP A 100 10.22 -13.04 1.71
CA ASP A 100 10.37 -11.90 0.84
C ASP A 100 9.03 -11.18 0.63
N VAL A 101 9.03 -9.87 0.89
CA VAL A 101 7.90 -8.98 0.66
C VAL A 101 8.14 -8.23 -0.64
N TYR A 102 7.24 -8.45 -1.59
CA TYR A 102 7.23 -7.82 -2.90
C TYR A 102 6.12 -6.78 -2.96
N VAL A 103 6.46 -5.58 -3.40
CA VAL A 103 5.49 -4.49 -3.59
C VAL A 103 5.62 -3.96 -5.01
N ALA A 104 4.54 -3.81 -5.74
CA ALA A 104 4.52 -3.14 -7.05
C ALA A 104 3.90 -1.75 -6.93
N GLY A 105 4.42 -0.81 -7.73
CA GLY A 105 3.91 0.55 -7.77
C GLY A 105 4.69 1.45 -8.73
N ASP A 106 4.74 2.72 -8.39
CA ASP A 106 5.41 3.73 -9.20
C ASP A 106 6.03 4.83 -8.33
N GLU A 107 7.07 5.46 -8.85
CA GLU A 107 7.78 6.57 -8.23
C GLU A 107 8.02 7.68 -9.25
N TYR A 108 7.74 8.92 -8.88
CA TYR A 108 7.94 10.08 -9.72
C TYR A 108 9.42 10.51 -9.72
N ASN A 109 10.04 10.56 -10.90
CA ASN A 109 11.45 10.92 -11.04
C ASN A 109 11.69 12.44 -11.20
N GLY A 110 10.67 13.27 -10.95
CA GLY A 110 10.71 14.71 -11.20
C GLY A 110 10.08 15.14 -12.53
N THR A 111 9.90 14.21 -13.47
CA THR A 111 9.26 14.47 -14.78
C THR A 111 8.21 13.44 -15.19
N LYS A 112 8.39 12.17 -14.79
CA LYS A 112 7.60 11.01 -15.19
C LYS A 112 7.40 10.05 -14.04
N SER A 113 6.30 9.31 -14.08
CA SER A 113 6.10 8.15 -13.20
C SER A 113 6.90 6.96 -13.74
N VAL A 114 7.77 6.39 -12.90
CA VAL A 114 8.57 5.21 -13.23
C VAL A 114 7.95 4.01 -12.54
N ALA A 115 7.53 3.00 -13.31
CA ALA A 115 7.06 1.75 -12.74
C ALA A 115 8.20 1.07 -11.97
N LYS A 116 7.93 0.65 -10.73
CA LYS A 116 8.89 -0.01 -9.86
C LYS A 116 8.28 -1.21 -9.16
N PHE A 117 9.14 -2.11 -8.71
CA PHE A 117 8.81 -2.98 -7.58
C PHE A 117 9.84 -2.81 -6.47
N TRP A 118 9.42 -3.04 -5.24
CA TRP A 118 10.29 -3.11 -4.08
C TRP A 118 10.32 -4.55 -3.58
N LYS A 119 11.52 -5.08 -3.36
CA LYS A 119 11.72 -6.35 -2.64
C LYS A 119 12.36 -6.02 -1.31
N ASN A 120 11.68 -6.31 -0.19
CA ASN A 120 12.14 -6.01 1.16
C ASN A 120 12.60 -4.54 1.33
N GLY A 121 11.85 -3.61 0.74
CA GLY A 121 12.17 -2.17 0.76
C GLY A 121 13.17 -1.71 -0.30
N VAL A 122 13.84 -2.61 -1.01
CA VAL A 122 14.81 -2.25 -2.06
C VAL A 122 14.10 -2.07 -3.40
N ALA A 123 14.13 -0.85 -3.93
CA ALA A 123 13.47 -0.49 -5.19
C ALA A 123 14.24 -0.99 -6.43
N THR A 124 13.50 -1.50 -7.41
CA THR A 124 13.99 -1.83 -8.75
C THR A 124 13.08 -1.18 -9.78
N SER A 125 13.65 -0.41 -10.71
CA SER A 125 12.91 0.19 -11.82
C SER A 125 12.58 -0.85 -12.88
N LEU A 126 11.33 -0.87 -13.33
CA LEU A 126 10.84 -1.73 -14.42
C LEU A 126 10.92 -1.03 -15.78
N THR A 127 11.09 0.29 -15.80
CA THR A 127 11.25 1.09 -17.01
C THR A 127 12.41 2.07 -16.87
N ASN A 128 12.87 2.60 -18.00
CA ASN A 128 13.95 3.59 -18.07
C ASN A 128 13.51 5.03 -17.67
N GLY A 129 12.23 5.24 -17.38
CA GLY A 129 11.66 6.54 -17.01
C GLY A 129 11.54 7.57 -18.13
N SER A 130 11.65 7.18 -19.41
CA SER A 130 11.46 8.10 -20.54
C SER A 130 9.99 8.41 -20.84
N ASN A 131 9.07 7.56 -20.38
CA ASN A 131 7.62 7.71 -20.49
C ASN A 131 6.96 7.37 -19.16
N ASP A 132 5.73 7.85 -18.97
CA ASP A 132 4.94 7.49 -17.79
C ASP A 132 4.64 5.98 -17.81
N ALA A 133 4.95 5.31 -16.71
CA ALA A 133 4.73 3.88 -16.52
C ALA A 133 4.26 3.61 -15.09
N PHE A 134 3.38 2.62 -14.95
CA PHE A 134 2.76 2.24 -13.67
C PHE A 134 2.77 0.73 -13.52
N ALA A 135 3.09 0.23 -12.32
CA ALA A 135 2.88 -1.17 -11.96
C ALA A 135 1.70 -1.30 -11.00
N TYR A 136 0.71 -2.11 -11.35
CA TYR A 136 -0.55 -2.21 -10.60
C TYR A 136 -0.68 -3.49 -9.76
N SER A 137 0.04 -4.55 -10.12
CA SER A 137 -0.09 -5.87 -9.49
C SER A 137 1.25 -6.58 -9.44
N ILE A 138 1.45 -7.40 -8.40
CA ILE A 138 2.57 -8.33 -8.28
C ILE A 138 2.09 -9.64 -7.67
N PHE A 139 2.64 -10.75 -8.16
CA PHE A 139 2.52 -12.08 -7.58
C PHE A 139 3.79 -12.87 -7.89
N VAL A 140 4.05 -13.91 -7.09
CA VAL A 140 5.13 -14.88 -7.32
C VAL A 140 4.49 -16.26 -7.41
N TYR A 141 5.03 -17.15 -8.25
CA TYR A 141 4.52 -18.50 -8.52
C TYR A 141 5.59 -19.57 -8.33
#